data_AF-A0A8T5FD03-F1
#
_entry.id   AF-A0A8T5FD03-F1
#
_cell.length_a   1.000
_cell.length_b   1.000
_cell.length_c   1.000
_cell.angle_alpha   90.00
_cell.angle_beta   90.00
_cell.angle_gamma   90.00
#
_symmetry.space_group_name_H-M   'P 1'
#
loop_
_entity.id
_entity.type
_entity.pdbx_description
1 polymer ?
#
loop_
_entity_poly.entity_id
_entity_poly.type
_entity_poly.pdbx_seq_one_letter_code
_entity_poly.pdbx_strand_id
1 'polypeptide(L)' 'EPQPEPQPEPQPEPQPEPQESKDPFEGIETDDINDYADLHDVPPPETDDQAKKLATQIKKWIQDGRPKP' A
#
# COMPACT_ATOMS: atom_id res chain seq x y z
N GLU A 1 -23.12 24.09 48.37
CA GLU A 1 -22.13 24.31 47.30
C GLU A 1 -22.63 23.61 46.04
N PRO A 2 -22.63 24.25 44.86
CA PRO A 2 -23.07 23.61 43.64
C PRO A 2 -21.98 22.68 43.11
N GLN A 3 -22.33 21.43 42.78
CA GLN A 3 -21.44 20.49 42.10
C GLN A 3 -21.16 20.97 40.67
N PRO A 4 -19.92 20.86 40.17
CA PRO A 4 -19.59 21.21 38.79
C PRO A 4 -20.25 20.24 37.82
N GLU A 5 -20.86 20.78 36.77
CA GLU A 5 -21.46 20.01 35.67
C GLU A 5 -20.38 19.22 34.89
N PRO A 6 -20.70 18.03 34.36
CA PRO A 6 -19.75 17.23 33.60
C PRO A 6 -19.41 17.93 32.27
N GLN A 7 -18.11 18.11 32.01
CA GLN A 7 -17.62 18.60 30.72
C GLN A 7 -17.94 17.57 29.62
N PRO A 8 -18.33 18.03 28.42
CA PRO A 8 -18.59 17.14 27.29
C PRO A 8 -17.31 16.38 26.90
N GLU A 9 -17.45 15.08 26.70
CA GLU A 9 -16.37 14.21 26.25
C GLU A 9 -15.89 14.64 24.84
N PRO A 10 -14.57 14.57 24.57
CA PRO A 10 -14.03 14.88 23.26
C PRO A 10 -14.59 13.89 22.22
N GLN A 11 -15.20 14.43 21.16
CA GLN A 11 -15.62 13.61 20.02
C GLN A 11 -14.39 12.97 19.36
N PRO A 12 -14.48 11.72 18.89
CA PRO A 12 -13.40 11.08 18.17
C PRO A 12 -13.07 11.87 16.91
N GLU A 13 -11.78 12.16 16.71
CA GLU A 13 -11.28 12.82 15.51
C GLU A 13 -11.65 11.99 14.27
N PRO A 14 -11.99 12.64 13.13
CA PRO A 14 -12.27 11.92 11.90
C PRO A 14 -11.03 11.12 11.50
N GLN A 15 -11.19 9.79 11.34
CA GLN A 15 -10.16 8.98 10.70
C GLN A 15 -9.91 9.56 9.30
N PRO A 16 -8.64 9.68 8.87
CA PRO A 16 -8.35 10.12 7.52
C PRO A 16 -9.08 9.21 6.55
N GLU A 17 -9.81 9.82 5.61
CA GLU A 17 -10.42 9.10 4.49
C GLU A 17 -9.33 8.25 3.81
N PRO A 18 -9.63 7.02 3.37
CA PRO A 18 -8.65 6.21 2.67
C PRO A 18 -8.19 6.99 1.44
N GLN A 19 -6.97 7.52 1.49
CA GLN A 19 -6.35 8.13 0.33
C GLN A 19 -6.34 7.05 -0.74
N GLU A 20 -6.98 7.29 -1.88
CA GLU A 20 -6.73 6.46 -3.07
C GLU A 20 -5.23 6.59 -3.35
N SER A 21 -4.50 5.56 -2.94
CA SER A 21 -3.05 5.57 -2.99
C SER A 21 -2.62 5.67 -4.43
N LYS A 22 -2.02 6.81 -4.75
CA LYS A 22 -1.45 7.07 -6.07
C LYS A 22 -0.23 6.19 -6.36
N ASP A 23 0.32 5.57 -5.32
CA ASP A 23 1.41 4.62 -5.45
C ASP A 23 0.88 3.28 -6.01
N PRO A 24 1.29 2.88 -7.22
CA PRO A 24 0.84 1.62 -7.81
C PRO A 24 1.33 0.39 -7.03
N PHE A 25 2.49 0.51 -6.37
CA PHE A 25 3.14 -0.52 -5.56
C PHE A 25 2.69 -0.51 -4.10
N GLU A 26 1.67 0.26 -3.73
CA GLU A 26 1.11 0.17 -2.39
C GLU A 26 0.71 -1.27 -2.06
N GLY A 27 1.18 -1.75 -0.91
CA GLY A 27 0.98 -3.11 -0.42
C GLY A 27 1.90 -4.17 -1.05
N ILE A 28 2.86 -3.78 -1.87
CA ILE A 28 3.92 -4.63 -2.40
C ILE A 28 5.21 -4.31 -1.65
N GLU A 29 5.90 -5.34 -1.13
CA GLU A 29 7.19 -5.12 -0.50
C GLU A 29 8.24 -4.76 -1.56
N THR A 30 9.19 -3.88 -1.24
CA THR A 30 10.28 -3.55 -2.16
C THR A 30 11.10 -4.79 -2.56
N ASP A 31 11.21 -5.76 -1.66
CA ASP A 31 11.82 -7.06 -1.91
C ASP A 31 11.11 -7.81 -3.05
N ASP A 32 9.77 -7.91 -3.00
CA ASP A 32 8.97 -8.53 -4.06
C ASP A 32 9.16 -7.85 -5.42
N ILE A 33 9.34 -6.52 -5.43
CA ILE A 33 9.59 -5.77 -6.68
C ILE A 33 10.95 -6.14 -7.26
N ASN A 34 11.99 -6.22 -6.42
CA ASN A 34 13.34 -6.58 -6.86
C ASN A 34 13.43 -8.04 -7.30
N ASP A 35 12.87 -8.97 -6.52
CA ASP A 35 12.83 -10.40 -6.87
C ASP A 35 12.10 -10.63 -8.18
N TYR A 36 10.93 -10.00 -8.36
CA TYR A 36 10.20 -10.10 -9.61
C TYR A 36 11.00 -9.52 -10.77
N ALA A 37 11.66 -8.38 -10.57
CA ALA A 37 12.48 -7.75 -11.61
C ALA A 37 13.70 -8.60 -12.00
N ASP A 38 14.39 -9.22 -11.04
CA ASP A 38 15.53 -10.11 -11.29
C ASP A 38 15.09 -11.40 -11.99
N LEU A 39 14.02 -12.03 -11.51
CA LEU A 39 13.49 -13.28 -12.08
C LEU A 39 12.97 -13.13 -13.51
N HIS A 40 12.35 -11.99 -13.82
CA HIS A 40 11.73 -11.73 -15.12
C HIS A 40 12.53 -10.76 -16.01
N ASP A 41 13.72 -10.35 -15.59
CA ASP A 41 14.58 -9.34 -16.26
C ASP A 41 13.79 -8.06 -16.60
N VAL A 42 12.98 -7.58 -15.66
CA VAL A 42 12.10 -6.42 -15.88
C VAL A 42 12.85 -5.14 -15.53
N PRO A 43 13.01 -4.21 -16.49
CA PRO A 43 13.62 -2.92 -16.19
C PRO A 43 12.70 -2.07 -15.30
N PRO A 44 13.27 -1.10 -14.55
CA PRO A 44 12.47 -0.16 -13.78
C PRO A 44 11.47 0.59 -14.69
N PRO A 45 10.24 0.85 -14.21
CA PRO A 45 9.22 1.51 -15.02
C PRO A 45 9.60 2.98 -15.28
N GLU A 46 9.47 3.41 -16.54
CA GLU A 46 9.76 4.79 -16.95
C GLU A 46 8.51 5.69 -16.93
N THR A 47 7.32 5.10 -16.80
CA THR A 47 6.02 5.80 -16.82
C THR A 47 5.07 5.26 -15.76
N ASP A 48 4.11 6.07 -15.31
CA ASP A 48 3.07 5.66 -14.36
C ASP A 48 2.27 4.45 -14.86
N ASP A 49 1.98 4.38 -16.16
CA ASP A 49 1.29 3.24 -16.77
C ASP A 49 2.13 1.95 -16.71
N GLN A 50 3.45 2.04 -16.94
CA GLN A 50 4.33 0.89 -16.74
C GLN A 50 4.38 0.49 -15.27
N ALA A 51 4.45 1.45 -14.35
CA ALA A 51 4.45 1.19 -12.92
C ALA A 51 3.17 0.48 -12.45
N LYS A 52 1.99 0.92 -12.90
CA LYS A 52 0.69 0.27 -12.62
C LYS A 52 0.62 -1.16 -13.17
N LYS A 53 1.10 -1.36 -14.40
CA LYS A 53 1.16 -2.69 -15.02
C LYS A 53 2.12 -3.62 -14.28
N LEU A 54 3.29 -3.11 -13.90
CA LEU A 54 4.30 -3.86 -13.17
C LEU A 54 3.78 -4.25 -11.79
N ALA A 55 3.23 -3.31 -11.04
CA ALA A 55 2.63 -3.57 -9.74
C ALA A 55 1.49 -4.61 -9.80
N THR A 56 0.64 -4.55 -10.82
CA THR A 56 -0.42 -5.56 -11.03
C THR A 56 0.16 -6.96 -11.28
N GLN A 57 1.23 -7.04 -12.06
CA GLN A 57 1.92 -8.30 -12.35
C GLN A 57 2.59 -8.88 -11.10
N ILE A 58 3.28 -8.04 -10.31
CA ILE A 58 3.92 -8.45 -9.07
C ILE A 58 2.87 -8.89 -8.03
N LYS A 59 1.78 -8.13 -7.85
CA LYS A 59 0.65 -8.52 -6.98
C LYS A 59 0.12 -9.91 -7.35
N LYS A 60 -0.05 -10.17 -8.65
CA LYS A 60 -0.48 -11.47 -9.15
C LYS A 60 0.56 -12.56 -8.86
N TRP A 61 1.85 -12.29 -9.09
CA TRP A 61 2.93 -13.23 -8.82
C TRP A 61 3.02 -13.60 -7.33
N ILE A 62 2.89 -12.62 -6.44
CA ILE A 62 2.81 -12.85 -4.98
C ILE A 62 1.61 -13.74 -4.64
N GLN A 63 0.44 -13.47 -5.26
CA GLN A 63 -0.79 -14.25 -5.06
C GLN A 63 -0.70 -15.68 -5.58
N ASP A 64 -0.02 -15.91 -6.71
CA ASP A 64 0.23 -17.24 -7.29
C ASP A 64 1.15 -18.09 -6.38
N GLY A 65 1.92 -17.41 -5.52
CA GLY A 65 2.80 -18.01 -4.53
C GLY A 65 4.26 -17.78 -4.92
N ARG A 66 4.98 -17.05 -4.05
CA ARG A 66 6.41 -16.81 -4.18
C ARG A 66 7.15 -18.16 -4.40
N PRO A 67 8.04 -18.29 -5.39
CA PRO A 67 8.92 -19.44 -5.49
C PRO A 67 9.69 -19.54 -4.17
N LYS A 68 9.59 -20.69 -3.50
CA LYS A 68 10.28 -20.87 -2.22
C LYS A 68 11.79 -20.88 -2.47
N PRO A 69 12.58 -20.26 -1.59
CA PRO A 69 14.05 -20.33 -1.66
C PRO A 69 14.54 -21.78 -1.55
#